data_AF-A0A8T4QNR3-F1
#
_entry.id   AF-A0A8T4QNR3-F1
#
_cell.length_a   1.000
_cell.length_b   1.000
_cell.length_c   1.000
_cell.angle_alpha   90.00
_cell.angle_beta   90.00
_cell.angle_gamma   90.00
#
_symmetry.space_group_name_H-M   'P 1'
#
loop_
_entity.id
_entity.type
_entity.pdbx_description
1 polymer ?
#
loop_
_entity_poly.entity_id
_entity_poly.type
_entity_poly.pdbx_seq_one_letter_code
_entity_poly.pdbx_strand_id
1 'polypeptide(L)' 'MVEDFLKKHGDIPLSISEIKKRLPKQVMHQTLKLILEYLWKSGKIIYGPKGIQWIYAEPEHLKKMLEGGLEI' A
#
# COMPACT_ATOMS: atom_id res chain seq x y z
N MET A 1 -0.48 -8.37 2.27
CA MET A 1 -0.77 -8.11 3.71
C MET A 1 -0.64 -6.64 4.09
N VAL A 2 0.57 -6.04 4.11
CA VAL A 2 0.72 -4.59 4.40
C VAL A 2 0.22 -3.74 3.22
N GLU A 3 0.60 -4.12 2.01
CA GLU A 3 0.12 -3.47 0.78
C GLU A 3 -1.40 -3.55 0.67
N ASP A 4 -2.00 -4.74 0.78
CA ASP A 4 -3.46 -4.92 0.80
C ASP A 4 -4.16 -4.09 1.88
N PHE A 5 -3.59 -4.04 3.08
CA PHE A 5 -4.14 -3.26 4.18
C PHE A 5 -4.18 -1.78 3.82
N LEU A 6 -3.06 -1.23 3.33
CA LEU A 6 -2.99 0.17 2.91
C LEU A 6 -3.92 0.47 1.74
N LYS A 7 -4.03 -0.44 0.77
CA LYS A 7 -4.94 -0.31 -0.37
C LYS A 7 -6.42 -0.29 0.07
N LYS A 8 -6.80 -1.14 1.04
CA LYS A 8 -8.18 -1.21 1.58
C LYS A 8 -8.55 -0.06 2.52
N HIS A 9 -7.56 0.62 3.09
CA HIS A 9 -7.76 1.72 4.03
C HIS A 9 -7.20 3.05 3.50
N GLY A 10 -7.05 3.17 2.18
CA GLY A 10 -6.42 4.32 1.51
C GLY A 10 -7.21 5.63 1.65
N ASP A 11 -8.46 5.56 2.09
CA ASP A 11 -9.36 6.71 2.23
C ASP A 11 -8.91 7.70 3.33
N ILE A 12 -8.14 7.20 4.31
CA ILE A 12 -7.64 7.99 5.44
C ILE A 12 -6.13 7.83 5.64
N PRO A 13 -5.38 8.91 5.90
CA PRO A 13 -3.99 8.80 6.34
C PRO A 13 -3.91 8.07 7.69
N LEU A 14 -2.92 7.17 7.83
CA LEU A 14 -2.70 6.39 9.04
C LEU A 14 -1.26 6.55 9.55
N SER A 15 -1.08 6.65 10.87
CA SER A 15 0.27 6.60 11.45
C SER A 15 0.88 5.19 11.38
N ILE A 16 2.21 5.09 11.43
CA ILE A 16 2.92 3.78 11.49
C ILE A 16 2.41 2.93 12.66
N SER A 17 2.15 3.56 13.81
CA SER A 17 1.63 2.89 15.01
C SER A 17 0.23 2.32 14.80
N GLU A 18 -0.65 3.04 14.12
CA GLU A 18 -1.98 2.54 13.78
C GLU A 18 -1.93 1.40 12.77
N ILE A 19 -1.12 1.53 11.72
CA ILE A 19 -0.90 0.47 10.74
C ILE A 19 -0.45 -0.80 11.47
N LYS A 20 0.58 -0.70 12.33
CA LYS A 20 1.09 -1.85 13.08
C LYS A 20 0.03 -2.50 13.98
N LYS A 21 -0.81 -1.71 14.66
CA LYS A 21 -1.88 -2.22 15.53
C LYS A 21 -3.00 -2.93 14.76
N ARG A 22 -3.36 -2.41 13.57
CA ARG A 22 -4.50 -2.89 12.78
C ARG A 22 -4.13 -3.99 11.78
N LEU A 23 -2.84 -4.20 11.51
CA LEU A 23 -2.40 -5.30 10.66
C LEU A 23 -2.83 -6.66 11.27
N PRO A 24 -3.33 -7.59 10.43
CA PRO A 24 -3.83 -8.89 10.90
C PRO A 24 -2.74 -9.76 11.52
N LYS A 25 -1.47 -9.51 11.18
CA LYS A 25 -0.31 -10.11 11.84
C LYS A 25 0.62 -9.00 12.29
N GLN A 26 1.14 -9.14 13.51
CA GLN A 26 2.10 -8.20 14.06
C GLN A 26 3.43 -8.29 13.29
N VAL A 27 3.69 -7.28 12.46
CA VAL A 27 4.95 -7.15 11.73
C VAL A 27 5.97 -6.42 12.61
N MET A 28 7.22 -6.87 12.58
CA MET A 28 8.32 -6.18 13.26
C MET A 28 8.44 -4.73 12.75
N HIS A 29 8.75 -3.79 13.64
CA HIS A 29 8.78 -2.36 13.30
C HIS A 29 9.76 -2.04 12.16
N GLN A 30 10.93 -2.67 12.17
CA GLN A 30 11.95 -2.49 11.14
C GLN A 30 11.46 -3.01 9.78
N THR A 31 10.84 -4.20 9.76
CA THR A 31 10.26 -4.77 8.55
C THR A 31 9.13 -3.90 8.01
N LEU A 32 8.27 -3.38 8.88
CA LEU A 32 7.20 -2.46 8.47
C LEU A 32 7.78 -1.19 7.83
N LYS A 33 8.82 -0.59 8.44
CA LYS A 33 9.51 0.57 7.86
C LYS A 33 10.11 0.26 6.48
N LEU A 34 10.76 -0.89 6.32
CA LEU A 34 11.33 -1.29 5.04
C LEU A 34 10.25 -1.44 3.96
N ILE A 35 9.12 -2.06 4.31
CA ILE A 35 7.98 -2.20 3.39
C ILE A 35 7.42 -0.82 3.01
N LEU A 36 7.22 0.07 3.98
CA LEU A 36 6.70 1.41 3.71
C LEU A 36 7.69 2.23 2.87
N GLU A 37 8.99 2.13 3.11
CA GLU A 37 9.99 2.78 2.28
C GLU A 37 9.94 2.28 0.83
N TYR A 38 9.85 0.96 0.63
CA TYR A 38 9.69 0.37 -0.70
C TYR A 38 8.43 0.90 -1.40
N LEU A 39 7.29 0.89 -0.71
CA LEU A 39 6.01 1.36 -1.27
C LEU A 39 6.08 2.85 -1.64
N TRP A 40 6.73 3.66 -0.82
CA TRP A 40 6.91 5.09 -1.10
C TRP A 40 7.82 5.31 -2.30
N LYS A 41 8.97 4.62 -2.37
CA LYS A 41 9.87 4.66 -3.53
C LYS A 41 9.17 4.21 -4.82
N SER A 42 8.25 3.26 -4.74
CA SER A 42 7.44 2.81 -5.88
C SER A 42 6.27 3.73 -6.24
N GLY A 43 6.08 4.85 -5.52
CA GLY A 43 4.98 5.80 -5.75
C GLY A 43 3.60 5.30 -5.31
N LYS A 44 3.54 4.19 -4.55
CA LYS A 44 2.27 3.59 -4.11
C LYS A 44 1.62 4.31 -2.93
N ILE A 45 2.45 4.88 -2.08
CA ILE A 45 2.04 5.64 -0.89
C ILE A 45 2.74 6.99 -0.83
N ILE A 46 2.21 7.88 0.00
CA ILE A 46 2.83 9.16 0.35
C ILE A 46 2.94 9.31 1.87
N TYR A 47 4.02 9.94 2.34
CA TYR A 47 4.15 10.44 3.71
C TYR A 47 3.66 11.89 3.78
N GLY A 48 2.65 12.14 4.61
CA GLY A 48 2.14 13.47 4.87
C GLY A 48 2.12 13.81 6.36
N PRO A 49 1.79 15.06 6.73
CA PRO A 49 1.73 15.49 8.12
C PRO A 49 0.66 14.73 8.93
N LYS A 50 -0.37 14.19 8.27
CA LYS A 50 -1.44 13.39 8.88
C LYS A 50 -1.12 11.89 8.95
N GLY A 51 -0.02 11.43 8.37
CA GLY A 51 0.36 10.03 8.31
C GLY A 51 0.63 9.53 6.88
N ILE A 52 0.52 8.22 6.71
CA ILE A 52 0.79 7.51 5.47
C ILE A 52 -0.53 7.24 4.75
N GLN A 53 -0.59 7.52 3.45
CA GLN A 53 -1.78 7.30 2.64
C GLN A 53 -1.45 6.55 1.34
N TRP A 54 -2.33 5.65 0.94
CA TRP A 54 -2.27 4.98 -0.36
C TRP A 54 -2.80 5.91 -1.46
N ILE A 55 -2.03 6.05 -2.53
CA ILE A 55 -2.36 6.98 -3.64
C ILE A 55 -2.39 6.29 -5.01
N TYR A 56 -2.00 5.03 -5.09
CA TYR A 56 -1.92 4.33 -6.35
C TYR A 56 -3.28 3.81 -6.82
N ALA A 57 -3.72 4.28 -7.97
CA ALA A 57 -4.80 3.70 -8.75
C ALA A 57 -4.20 2.98 -9.95
N GLU A 58 -4.55 1.71 -10.13
CA GLU A 58 -4.13 0.95 -11.31
C GLU A 58 -4.86 1.51 -12.55
N PRO A 59 -4.13 1.90 -13.61
CA PRO A 59 -4.75 2.38 -14.84
C PRO A 59 -5.67 1.31 -15.46
N GLU A 60 -6.91 1.70 -15.78
CA GLU A 60 -7.93 0.75 -16.28
C GLU A 60 -7.52 0.05 -17.59
N HIS A 61 -6.71 0.70 -18.43
CA HIS A 61 -6.17 0.10 -19.65
C HIS A 61 -5.17 -1.02 -19.36
N LEU A 62 -4.33 -0.89 -18.32
CA LEU A 62 -3.40 -1.94 -17.91
C LEU A 62 -4.16 -3.14 -17.37
N LYS A 63 -5.23 -2.90 -16.61
CA LYS A 63 -6.12 -3.96 -16.11
C LYS A 63 -6.70 -4.77 -17.28
N LYS A 64 -7.27 -4.09 -18.28
CA LYS A 64 -7.83 -4.73 -19.49
C LYS A 64 -6.78 -5.49 -20.30
N MET A 65 -5.55 -4.96 -20.41
CA MET A 65 -4.45 -5.65 -21.08
C MET A 65 -4.01 -6.93 -20.35
N LEU A 66 -3.99 -6.93 -19.01
CA LEU A 66 -3.68 -8.12 -18.23
C LEU A 66 -4.80 -9.16 -18.30
N GLU A 67 -6.06 -8.74 -18.31
CA GLU A 67 -7.23 -9.62 -18.43
C GLU A 67 -7.32 -10.29 -19.82
N GLY A 68 -6.95 -9.57 -20.89
CA GLY A 68 -6.94 -10.11 -22.27
C GLY A 68 -5.60 -10.71 -22.73
N GLY A 69 -4.51 -10.49 -21.99
CA GLY A 69 -3.14 -10.90 -22.37
C GLY A 69 -2.68 -12.25 -21.80
N LEU A 70 -3.53 -12.92 -21.01
CA LEU A 70 -3.27 -14.26 -20.45
C LEU A 70 -3.82 -15.40 -21.33
N GLU A 71 -4.10 -15.13 -22.60
CA GLU A 71 -4.32 -16.15 -23.63
C GLU A 71 -3.02 -16.40 -24.40
N ILE A 72 -2.07 -17.15 -23.82
CA ILE A 72 -0.95 -17.75 -24.54
C ILE A 72 -0.60 -19.12 -23.95
#